data_AF-A0A7I8JDR6-F1
#
_entry.id   AF-A0A7I8JDR6-F1
#
_cell.length_a   1.000
_cell.length_b   1.000
_cell.length_c   1.000
_cell.angle_alpha   90.00
_cell.angle_beta   90.00
_cell.angle_gamma   90.00
#
_symmetry.space_group_name_H-M   'P 1'
#
loop_
_entity.id
_entity.type
_entity.pdbx_description
1 polymer ?
#
loop_
_entity_poly.entity_id
_entity_poly.type
_entity_poly.pdbx_seq_one_letter_code
_entity_poly.pdbx_strand_id
1 'polypeptide(L)' 'MNFYFWWYRMNDDLCVEYVEMRLGEQAKIFWENESYAAHRRGQPITSWVDMASRLRNKYVPRQYELMLFLSWLDLR' A
#
# COMPACT_ATOMS: atom_id res chain seq x y z
N MET A 1 11.77 -0.57 2.92
CA MET A 1 11.74 -1.56 1.82
C MET A 1 11.16 -2.86 2.37
N ASN A 2 10.26 -3.54 1.65
CA ASN A 2 9.78 -4.88 2.04
C ASN A 2 10.90 -5.92 1.80
N PHE A 3 11.07 -6.89 2.70
CA PHE A 3 12.11 -7.92 2.59
C PHE A 3 12.02 -8.73 1.30
N TYR A 4 10.82 -9.00 0.81
CA TYR A 4 10.61 -9.70 -0.46
C TYR A 4 11.20 -8.90 -1.63
N PHE A 5 10.85 -7.62 -1.76
CA PHE A 5 11.36 -6.76 -2.83
C PHE A 5 12.88 -6.54 -2.74
N TRP A 6 13.42 -6.44 -1.52
CA TRP A 6 14.85 -6.37 -1.29
C TRP A 6 15.57 -7.65 -1.74
N TRP A 7 15.03 -8.83 -1.38
CA TRP A 7 15.60 -10.13 -1.74
C TRP A 7 15.70 -10.30 -3.27
N TYR A 8 14.68 -9.87 -4.00
CA TYR A 8 14.65 -9.91 -5.47
C TYR A 8 15.32 -8.71 -6.15
N ARG A 9 15.91 -7.78 -5.38
CA ARG A 9 16.52 -6.53 -5.88
C ARG A 9 15.61 -5.75 -6.84
N MET A 10 14.30 -5.74 -6.57
CA MET A 10 13.34 -4.98 -7.38
C MET A 10 13.56 -3.48 -7.16
N ASN A 11 13.52 -2.70 -8.24
CA ASN A 11 13.47 -1.25 -8.13
C ASN A 11 12.05 -0.81 -7.75
N ASP A 12 11.90 0.45 -7.35
CA ASP A 12 10.64 0.99 -6.85
C ASP A 12 9.51 0.93 -7.89
N ASP A 13 9.81 1.21 -9.16
CA ASP A 13 8.84 1.14 -10.26
C ASP A 13 8.30 -0.29 -10.46
N LEU A 14 9.18 -1.30 -10.51
CA LEU A 14 8.79 -2.71 -10.60
C LEU A 14 8.00 -3.16 -9.37
N CYS A 15 8.29 -2.60 -8.18
CA CYS A 15 7.50 -2.90 -6.99
C CYS A 15 6.07 -2.38 -7.12
N VAL A 16 5.91 -1.16 -7.64
CA VAL A 16 4.59 -0.55 -7.88
C VAL A 16 3.81 -1.38 -8.90
N GLU A 17 4.40 -1.69 -10.05
CA GLU A 17 3.77 -2.52 -11.08
C GLU A 17 3.39 -3.91 -10.55
N TYR A 18 4.30 -4.56 -9.81
CA TYR A 18 4.05 -5.88 -9.24
C TYR A 18 2.86 -5.87 -8.26
N VAL A 19 2.80 -4.87 -7.39
CA VAL A 19 1.72 -4.79 -6.39
C VAL A 19 0.42 -4.45 -7.07
N GLU A 20 0.42 -3.55 -8.05
CA GLU A 20 -0.76 -3.20 -8.84
C GLU A 20 -1.40 -4.44 -9.47
N MET A 21 -0.59 -5.35 -10.03
CA MET A 21 -1.07 -6.64 -10.56
C MET A 21 -1.65 -7.56 -9.49
N ARG A 22 -1.17 -7.46 -8.25
CA ARG A 22 -1.58 -8.29 -7.11
C ARG A 22 -2.83 -7.77 -6.39
N LEU A 23 -3.23 -6.52 -6.61
CA LEU A 23 -4.41 -5.97 -5.95
C LEU A 23 -5.68 -6.67 -6.45
N GLY A 24 -6.50 -7.12 -5.51
CA GLY A 24 -7.80 -7.72 -5.80
C GLY A 24 -8.92 -6.69 -5.88
N GLU A 25 -9.92 -6.97 -6.73
CA GLU A 25 -11.24 -6.32 -6.79
C GLU A 25 -11.24 -4.82 -6.43
N GLN A 26 -11.78 -4.48 -5.25
CA GLN A 26 -11.98 -3.11 -4.76
C GLN A 26 -10.68 -2.36 -4.54
N ALA A 27 -9.60 -3.07 -4.18
CA ALA A 27 -8.29 -2.46 -4.00
C ALA A 27 -7.66 -2.04 -5.33
N LYS A 28 -7.90 -2.82 -6.39
CA LYS A 28 -7.47 -2.47 -7.73
C LYS A 28 -8.20 -1.23 -8.25
N ILE A 29 -9.52 -1.18 -8.13
CA ILE A 29 -10.34 -0.01 -8.55
C ILE A 29 -9.91 1.25 -7.80
N PHE A 30 -9.70 1.14 -6.49
CA PHE A 30 -9.21 2.27 -5.69
C PHE A 30 -7.83 2.74 -6.19
N TRP A 31 -6.90 1.81 -6.42
CA TRP A 31 -5.55 2.15 -6.88
C TRP A 31 -5.55 2.80 -8.26
N GLU A 32 -6.31 2.28 -9.22
CA GLU A 32 -6.41 2.83 -10.57
C GLU A 32 -6.88 4.30 -10.54
N ASN A 33 -7.90 4.60 -9.72
CA ASN A 33 -8.40 5.97 -9.56
C ASN A 33 -7.34 6.91 -8.96
N GLU A 34 -6.61 6.45 -7.95
CA GLU A 34 -5.58 7.24 -7.27
C GLU A 34 -4.37 7.49 -8.19
N SER A 35 -3.92 6.45 -8.89
CA SER A 35 -2.87 6.52 -9.89
C SER A 35 -3.25 7.48 -11.02
N TYR A 36 -4.49 7.39 -11.53
CA TYR A 36 -4.98 8.28 -12.57
C TYR A 36 -5.03 9.74 -12.12
N ALA A 37 -5.51 10.00 -10.89
CA ALA A 37 -5.52 11.34 -10.32
C ALA A 37 -4.12 11.92 -10.13
N ALA A 38 -3.17 11.09 -9.69
CA ALA A 38 -1.77 11.45 -9.52
C ALA A 38 -1.10 11.81 -10.87
N HIS A 39 -1.34 11.00 -11.90
CA HIS A 39 -0.91 11.28 -13.27
C HIS A 39 -1.48 12.59 -13.81
N ARG A 40 -2.78 12.86 -13.62
CA ARG A 40 -3.40 14.13 -14.04
C ARG A 40 -2.80 15.37 -13.36
N ARG A 41 -2.26 15.21 -12.14
CA ARG A 41 -1.58 16.28 -11.40
C ARG A 41 -0.09 16.43 -11.78
N GLY A 42 0.42 15.59 -12.70
CA GLY A 42 1.83 15.57 -13.07
C GLY A 42 2.74 14.99 -11.99
N GLN A 43 2.19 14.22 -11.04
CA GLN A 43 2.90 13.63 -9.91
C GLN A 43 2.63 12.11 -9.88
N PRO A 44 3.14 11.34 -10.86
CA PRO A 44 2.93 9.90 -10.90
C PRO A 44 3.53 9.23 -9.66
N ILE A 45 2.86 8.18 -9.16
CA ILE A 45 3.31 7.44 -8.00
C ILE A 45 4.27 6.35 -8.46
N THR A 46 5.58 6.62 -8.36
CA THR A 46 6.66 5.71 -8.78
C THR A 46 7.33 5.00 -7.62
N SER A 47 7.10 5.44 -6.38
CA SER A 47 7.69 4.81 -5.20
C SER A 47 6.73 3.82 -4.54
N TRP A 48 7.26 2.64 -4.24
CA TRP A 48 6.60 1.65 -3.40
C TRP A 48 6.16 2.24 -2.06
N VAL A 49 6.96 3.13 -1.47
CA VAL A 49 6.66 3.73 -0.16
C VAL A 49 5.40 4.59 -0.24
N ASP A 50 5.24 5.37 -1.30
CA ASP A 50 4.05 6.20 -1.49
C ASP A 50 2.81 5.33 -1.74
N MET A 51 2.90 4.33 -2.64
CA MET A 51 1.83 3.36 -2.88
C MET A 51 1.37 2.66 -1.58
N ALA A 52 2.32 2.11 -0.82
CA ALA A 52 2.02 1.43 0.44
C ALA A 52 1.37 2.36 1.46
N SER A 53 1.78 3.63 1.52
CA SER A 53 1.20 4.61 2.43
C SER A 53 -0.27 4.90 2.12
N ARG A 54 -0.63 5.02 0.84
CA ARG A 54 -2.01 5.30 0.38
C ARG A 54 -2.92 4.11 0.62
N LEU A 55 -2.46 2.91 0.29
CA LEU A 55 -3.18 1.68 0.59
C LEU A 55 -3.41 1.53 2.09
N ARG A 56 -2.37 1.78 2.92
CA ARG A 56 -2.51 1.74 4.39
C ARG A 56 -3.54 2.77 4.87
N ASN A 57 -3.48 4.01 4.40
CA ASN A 57 -4.43 5.05 4.79
C ASN A 57 -5.87 4.71 4.41
N LYS A 58 -6.09 3.99 3.30
CA LYS A 58 -7.41 3.57 2.85
C LYS A 58 -7.97 2.38 3.62
N TYR A 59 -7.15 1.36 3.87
CA TYR A 59 -7.61 0.06 4.36
C TYR A 59 -7.31 -0.21 5.83
N VAL A 60 -6.34 0.48 6.42
CA VAL A 60 -6.00 0.33 7.84
C VAL A 60 -6.65 1.46 8.63
N PRO A 61 -7.58 1.16 9.54
CA PRO A 61 -8.16 2.16 10.43
C PRO A 61 -7.06 2.86 11.24
N ARG A 62 -7.21 4.17 11.48
CA ARG A 62 -6.23 4.94 12.28
C ARG A 62 -6.04 4.35 13.70
N GLN A 63 -7.08 3.72 14.23
CA GLN A 63 -7.07 3.09 15.56
C GLN A 63 -6.62 1.62 15.53
N TYR A 64 -6.22 1.09 14.38
CA TYR A 64 -5.89 -0.33 14.24
C TYR A 64 -4.80 -0.79 15.22
N GLU A 65 -3.76 0.03 15.43
CA GLU A 65 -2.70 -0.27 16.42
C GLU A 65 -3.24 -0.32 17.86
N LEU A 66 -4.15 0.59 18.21
CA LEU A 66 -4.80 0.59 19.51
C LEU A 66 -5.69 -0.65 19.69
N MET A 67 -6.44 -1.03 18.65
CA MET A 67 -7.28 -2.23 18.66
C MET A 67 -6.44 -3.50 18.80
N LEU A 68 -5.31 -3.59 18.10
CA LEU A 68 -4.36 -4.70 18.24
C LEU A 68 -3.81 -4.79 19.66
N PHE A 69 -3.41 -3.65 20.25
CA PHE A 69 -2.91 -3.59 21.61
C PHE A 69 -3.95 -4.06 22.64
N LEU A 70 -5.18 -3.55 22.54
CA LEU A 70 -6.28 -3.95 23.42
C LEU A 70 -6.59 -5.44 23.28
N SER A 71 -6.69 -5.95 22.04
CA SER A 71 -6.89 -7.38 21.80
C SER A 71 -5.78 -8.25 22.39
N TRP A 72 -4.53 -7.77 22.41
CA TRP A 72 -3.41 -8.52 22.97
C TRP A 72 -3.48 -8.59 24.50
N LEU A 73 -3.96 -7.52 25.15
CA LEU A 73 -4.17 -7.48 26.60
C LEU A 73 -5.34 -8.37 27.04
N ASP A 74 -6.41 -8.44 26.26
CA ASP A 74 -7.58 -9.29 26.55
C ASP A 74 -7.29 -10.80 26.42
N LEU A 75 -6.20 -11.18 25.76
CA LEU A 75 -5.76 -12.57 25.60
C LEU A 75 -4.88 -13.08 26.76
N ARG A 76 -4.67 -12.26 27.80
CA ARG A 76 -3.82 -12.57 28.96
C ARG A 76 -4.63 -12.71 30.25
#